data_AF-A0A956F435-F1
#
_entry.id   AF-A0A956F435-F1
#
_cell.length_a   1.000
_cell.length_b   1.000
_cell.length_c   1.000
_cell.angle_alpha   90.00
_cell.angle_beta   90.00
_cell.angle_gamma   90.00
#
_symmetry.space_group_name_H-M   'P 1'
#
loop_
_entity.id
_entity.type
_entity.pdbx_description
1 polymer ?
#
loop_
_entity_poly.entity_id
_entity_poly.type
_entity_poly.pdbx_seq_one_letter_code
_entity_poly.pdbx_strand_id
1 'polypeptide(L)'
;MTEPHPSLLDADTLALSARGVPDVDLAPSKELKRPRAIASAMAVAECLFASTSGPPPKARLAWLGRELDDFLERIGADARGSYLLGLFALSVLGPLLSFSLTPLRSMAIERRAQALSKVESSFASGLLLAVKAMLCIIYYEHPDAAAGIGFDGRCMLATPESLLGGRNRADQEQGDE
;
A
#
# COMPACT_ATOMS: atom_id res chain seq x y z
N MET A 1 -13.79 -34.41 -34.85
CA MET A 1 -14.75 -34.14 -33.77
C MET A 1 -14.13 -34.68 -32.49
N THR A 2 -13.47 -33.81 -31.74
CA THR A 2 -12.88 -34.13 -30.45
C THR A 2 -13.17 -32.93 -29.57
N GLU A 3 -14.07 -33.13 -28.60
CA GLU A 3 -14.54 -32.09 -27.69
C GLU A 3 -13.41 -31.62 -26.76
N PRO A 4 -13.30 -30.32 -26.44
CA PRO A 4 -12.42 -29.87 -25.37
C PRO A 4 -13.05 -30.14 -24.00
N HIS A 5 -12.32 -30.91 -23.20
CA HIS A 5 -12.61 -31.25 -21.81
C HIS A 5 -12.82 -29.99 -20.95
N PRO A 6 -13.95 -29.85 -20.23
CA PRO A 6 -14.17 -28.73 -19.33
C PRO A 6 -13.59 -29.01 -17.93
N SER A 7 -13.23 -27.92 -17.25
CA SER A 7 -13.40 -27.72 -15.80
C SER A 7 -12.60 -28.60 -14.82
N LEU A 8 -11.37 -28.18 -14.52
CA LEU A 8 -10.72 -28.43 -13.22
C LEU A 8 -10.00 -27.19 -12.65
N LEU A 9 -9.76 -26.15 -13.45
CA LEU A 9 -9.15 -24.89 -13.01
C LEU A 9 -10.16 -23.87 -12.45
N ASP A 10 -11.44 -23.99 -12.80
CA ASP A 10 -12.46 -23.01 -12.37
C ASP A 10 -12.94 -23.25 -10.94
N ALA A 11 -12.98 -24.50 -10.48
CA ALA A 11 -13.50 -24.86 -9.15
C ALA A 11 -12.58 -24.39 -8.02
N ASP A 12 -11.26 -24.56 -8.15
CA ASP A 12 -10.30 -24.08 -7.16
C ASP A 12 -10.16 -22.55 -7.17
N THR A 13 -10.31 -21.92 -8.35
CA THR A 13 -10.29 -20.46 -8.48
C THR A 13 -11.53 -19.83 -7.84
N LEU A 14 -12.71 -20.45 -8.01
CA LEU A 14 -13.95 -20.03 -7.35
C LEU A 14 -13.96 -20.32 -5.85
N ALA A 15 -13.41 -21.46 -5.41
CA ALA A 15 -13.30 -21.80 -3.99
C ALA A 15 -12.30 -20.90 -3.24
N LEU A 16 -11.23 -20.45 -3.91
CA LEU A 16 -10.27 -19.51 -3.34
C LEU A 16 -10.78 -18.06 -3.34
N SER A 17 -11.58 -17.67 -4.34
CA SER A 17 -12.28 -16.37 -4.34
C SER A 17 -13.37 -16.28 -3.27
N ALA A 18 -13.94 -17.41 -2.84
CA ALA A 18 -14.95 -17.48 -1.77
C ALA A 18 -14.35 -17.50 -0.35
N ARG A 19 -13.04 -17.76 -0.22
CA ARG A 19 -12.31 -17.43 1.02
C ARG A 19 -12.09 -15.93 1.03
N GLY A 20 -13.12 -15.21 1.49
CA GLY A 20 -12.98 -13.80 1.86
C GLY A 20 -11.67 -13.63 2.61
N VAL A 21 -10.82 -12.74 2.10
CA VAL A 21 -9.63 -12.28 2.82
C VAL A 21 -10.11 -11.99 4.24
N PRO A 22 -9.49 -12.59 5.27
CA PRO A 22 -9.92 -12.36 6.64
C PRO A 22 -10.00 -10.85 6.83
N ASP A 23 -11.18 -10.39 7.26
CA ASP A 23 -11.44 -9.01 7.65
C ASP A 23 -10.22 -8.56 8.45
N VAL A 24 -9.40 -7.68 7.86
CA VAL A 24 -8.12 -7.29 8.47
C VAL A 24 -8.51 -6.71 9.79
N ASP A 25 -8.29 -7.50 10.84
CA ASP A 25 -8.83 -7.28 12.17
C ASP A 25 -8.59 -5.82 12.48
N LEU A 26 -9.67 -5.03 12.61
CA LEU A 26 -9.60 -3.63 12.98
C LEU A 26 -9.09 -3.61 14.41
N ALA A 27 -7.77 -3.76 14.56
CA ALA A 27 -7.09 -3.81 15.83
C ALA A 27 -7.62 -2.63 16.66
N PRO A 28 -7.90 -2.87 17.96
CA PRO A 28 -8.56 -1.89 18.82
C PRO A 28 -7.87 -0.54 18.67
N SER A 29 -8.66 0.53 18.55
CA SER A 29 -8.21 1.89 18.24
C SER A 29 -7.01 2.30 19.08
N LYS A 30 -5.81 2.09 18.53
CA LYS A 30 -4.55 2.47 19.15
C LYS A 30 -4.49 4.00 19.17
N GLU A 31 -4.17 4.55 20.34
CA GLU A 31 -3.96 5.99 20.47
C GLU A 31 -2.75 6.40 19.62
N LEU A 32 -2.98 7.36 18.71
CA LEU A 32 -1.92 7.91 17.88
C LEU A 32 -1.03 8.81 18.72
N LYS A 33 0.28 8.56 18.75
CA LYS A 33 1.24 9.42 19.45
C LYS A 33 1.46 10.74 18.72
N ARG A 34 1.21 10.80 17.41
CA ARG A 34 1.50 11.97 16.56
C ARG A 34 0.30 12.39 15.69
N PRO A 35 -0.84 12.74 16.30
CA PRO A 35 -2.10 12.92 15.57
C PRO A 35 -2.03 13.98 14.47
N ARG A 36 -1.25 15.07 14.66
CA ARG A 36 -1.09 16.13 13.65
C ARG A 36 -0.27 15.69 12.44
N ALA A 37 0.83 14.97 12.67
CA ALA A 37 1.69 14.49 11.58
C ALA A 37 0.96 13.41 10.78
N ILE A 38 0.28 12.49 11.46
CA ILE A 38 -0.55 11.46 10.84
C ILE A 38 -1.69 12.10 10.05
N ALA A 39 -2.40 13.10 10.59
CA ALA A 39 -3.44 13.80 9.84
C ALA A 39 -2.92 14.47 8.57
N SER A 40 -1.74 15.10 8.62
CA SER A 40 -1.11 15.67 7.43
C SER A 40 -0.71 14.60 6.41
N ALA A 41 -0.15 13.48 6.87
CA ALA A 41 0.19 12.35 6.01
C ALA A 41 -1.05 11.74 5.36
N MET A 42 -2.16 11.59 6.09
CA MET A 42 -3.42 11.08 5.55
C MET A 42 -4.04 12.04 4.54
N ALA A 43 -3.90 13.35 4.73
CA ALA A 43 -4.35 14.33 3.75
C ALA A 43 -3.59 14.21 2.41
N VAL A 44 -2.29 13.84 2.48
CA VAL A 44 -1.48 13.52 1.30
C VAL A 44 -1.88 12.17 0.72
N ALA A 45 -2.02 11.14 1.55
CA ALA A 45 -2.38 9.78 1.13
C ALA A 45 -3.75 9.71 0.44
N GLU A 46 -4.75 10.42 0.96
CA GLU A 46 -6.09 10.49 0.36
C GLU A 46 -6.04 11.03 -1.07
N CYS A 47 -5.16 12.01 -1.32
CA CYS A 47 -4.94 12.55 -2.66
C CYS A 47 -4.11 11.60 -3.53
N LEU A 48 -3.06 11.01 -2.96
CA LEU A 48 -2.11 10.16 -3.65
C LEU A 48 -2.75 8.87 -4.17
N PHE A 49 -3.67 8.30 -3.39
CA PHE A 49 -4.34 7.03 -3.69
C PHE A 49 -5.78 7.21 -4.14
N ALA A 50 -6.18 8.43 -4.51
CA ALA A 50 -7.46 8.66 -5.17
C ALA A 50 -7.47 7.97 -6.53
N SER A 51 -8.57 7.29 -6.86
CA SER A 51 -8.79 6.66 -8.17
C SER A 51 -9.90 7.37 -8.93
N THR A 52 -10.21 6.87 -10.13
CA THR A 52 -11.37 7.33 -10.93
C THR A 52 -12.71 7.14 -10.21
N SER A 53 -12.79 6.23 -9.24
CA SER A 53 -13.98 6.03 -8.39
C SER A 53 -14.02 6.92 -7.15
N GLY A 54 -13.01 7.77 -6.93
CA GLY A 54 -12.93 8.69 -5.80
C GLY A 54 -11.82 8.37 -4.78
N PRO A 55 -11.85 8.99 -3.58
CA PRO A 55 -10.84 8.78 -2.55
C PRO A 55 -10.84 7.35 -2.01
N PRO A 56 -9.70 6.87 -1.46
CA PRO A 56 -9.63 5.55 -0.87
C PRO A 56 -10.57 5.42 0.35
N PRO A 57 -11.05 4.20 0.67
CA PRO A 57 -11.91 3.97 1.82
C PRO A 57 -11.31 4.50 3.13
N LYS A 58 -12.11 5.20 3.94
CA LYS A 58 -11.65 5.82 5.20
C LYS A 58 -11.06 4.81 6.20
N ALA A 59 -11.59 3.59 6.24
CA ALA A 59 -11.05 2.51 7.08
C ALA A 59 -9.61 2.16 6.70
N ARG A 60 -9.29 2.14 5.40
CA ARG A 60 -7.94 1.90 4.89
C ARG A 60 -6.98 3.03 5.24
N LEU A 61 -7.43 4.29 5.12
CA LEU A 61 -6.63 5.43 5.58
C LEU A 61 -6.42 5.40 7.10
N ALA A 62 -7.42 4.99 7.88
CA ALA A 62 -7.27 4.85 9.32
C ALA A 62 -6.26 3.75 9.69
N TRP A 63 -6.27 2.62 8.97
CA TRP A 63 -5.26 1.56 9.10
C TRP A 63 -3.87 2.08 8.74
N LEU A 64 -3.72 2.74 7.57
CA LEU A 64 -2.46 3.33 7.12
C LEU A 64 -1.90 4.32 8.15
N GLY A 65 -2.77 5.14 8.75
CA GLY A 65 -2.37 6.09 9.78
C GLY A 65 -1.80 5.44 11.03
N ARG A 66 -2.34 4.27 11.44
CA ARG A 66 -1.81 3.49 12.57
C ARG A 66 -0.48 2.84 12.21
N GLU A 67 -0.40 2.18 11.06
CA GLU A 67 0.84 1.54 10.61
C GLU A 67 1.97 2.56 10.42
N LEU A 68 1.67 3.76 9.92
CA LEU A 68 2.64 4.82 9.82
C LEU A 68 3.13 5.31 11.19
N ASP A 69 2.24 5.50 12.17
CA ASP A 69 2.67 5.91 13.52
C ASP A 69 3.53 4.82 14.18
N ASP A 70 3.14 3.56 14.02
CA ASP A 70 3.87 2.39 14.51
C ASP A 70 5.24 2.24 13.84
N PHE A 71 5.31 2.46 12.53
CA PHE A 71 6.56 2.47 11.78
C PHE A 71 7.48 3.59 12.28
N LEU A 72 6.95 4.80 12.47
CA LEU A 72 7.71 5.94 12.99
C LEU A 72 8.22 5.73 14.42
N GLU A 73 7.58 4.85 15.20
CA GLU A 73 8.09 4.45 16.51
C GLU A 73 9.27 3.49 16.45
N ARG A 74 9.33 2.67 15.40
CA ARG A 74 10.35 1.62 15.23
C ARG A 74 11.61 2.10 14.54
N ILE A 75 11.52 3.17 13.73
CA ILE A 75 12.69 3.73 13.05
C ILE A 75 13.55 4.62 13.98
N GLY A 76 14.82 4.76 13.63
CA GLY A 76 15.77 5.62 14.34
C GLY A 76 15.34 7.09 14.41
N ALA A 77 15.80 7.79 15.46
CA ALA A 77 15.41 9.18 15.73
C ALA A 77 15.72 10.14 14.58
N ASP A 78 16.84 9.94 13.88
CA ASP A 78 17.27 10.77 12.76
C ASP A 78 16.31 10.62 11.56
N ALA A 79 16.06 9.38 11.14
CA ALA A 79 15.13 9.08 10.04
C ALA A 79 13.71 9.59 10.34
N ARG A 80 13.26 9.42 11.59
CA ARG A 80 11.99 9.96 12.06
C ARG A 80 11.96 11.49 11.98
N GLY A 81 13.02 12.15 12.43
CA GLY A 81 13.16 13.61 12.36
C GLY A 81 13.08 14.12 10.92
N SER A 82 13.83 13.49 10.01
CA SER A 82 13.82 13.84 8.58
C SER A 82 12.44 13.68 7.95
N TYR A 83 11.73 12.58 8.25
CA TYR A 83 10.40 12.34 7.73
C TYR A 83 9.38 13.36 8.25
N LEU A 84 9.38 13.63 9.57
CA LEU A 84 8.48 14.60 10.18
C LEU A 84 8.75 16.02 9.68
N LEU A 85 10.02 16.39 9.49
CA LEU A 85 10.41 17.67 8.91
C LEU A 85 9.96 17.77 7.46
N GLY A 86 10.06 16.69 6.68
CA GLY A 86 9.54 16.62 5.31
C GLY A 86 8.02 16.82 5.26
N LEU A 87 7.26 16.12 6.12
CA LEU A 87 5.81 16.32 6.23
C LEU A 87 5.44 17.74 6.64
N PHE A 88 6.18 18.32 7.59
CA PHE A 88 5.98 19.71 8.01
C PHE A 88 6.24 20.66 6.84
N ALA A 89 7.37 20.50 6.14
CA ALA A 89 7.71 21.31 4.98
C ALA A 89 6.65 21.20 3.89
N LEU A 90 6.15 20.00 3.56
CA LEU A 90 5.06 19.83 2.60
C LEU A 90 3.77 20.50 3.05
N SER A 91 3.44 20.42 4.35
CA SER A 91 2.24 21.06 4.91
C SER A 91 2.26 22.59 4.78
N VAL A 92 3.44 23.19 4.68
CA VAL A 92 3.66 24.64 4.51
C VAL A 92 3.84 25.01 3.03
N LEU A 93 4.66 24.26 2.29
CA LEU A 93 4.99 24.52 0.88
C LEU A 93 3.81 24.29 -0.04
N GLY A 94 2.98 23.27 0.21
CA GLY A 94 1.81 22.98 -0.61
C GLY A 94 0.84 24.18 -0.70
N PRO A 95 0.37 24.72 0.44
CA PRO A 95 -0.45 25.93 0.46
C PRO A 95 0.26 27.15 -0.12
N LEU A 96 1.54 27.35 0.22
CA LEU A 96 2.33 28.51 -0.24
C LEU A 96 2.47 28.55 -1.77
N LEU A 97 2.83 27.42 -2.40
CA LEU A 97 2.94 27.32 -3.87
C LEU A 97 1.57 27.38 -4.56
N SER A 98 0.50 27.11 -3.81
CA SER A 98 -0.88 27.24 -4.28
C SER A 98 -1.50 28.60 -4.02
N PHE A 99 -0.76 29.54 -3.43
CA PHE A 99 -1.25 30.84 -2.97
C PHE A 99 -2.49 30.73 -2.07
N SER A 100 -2.52 29.69 -1.23
CA SER A 100 -3.61 29.45 -0.29
C SER A 100 -3.11 29.54 1.14
N LEU A 101 -3.86 30.23 2.00
CA LEU A 101 -3.60 30.29 3.44
C LEU A 101 -4.24 29.11 4.20
N THR A 102 -5.02 28.28 3.50
CA THR A 102 -5.68 27.11 4.06
C THR A 102 -4.68 25.96 4.16
N PRO A 103 -4.51 25.29 5.30
CA PRO A 103 -3.61 24.15 5.37
C PRO A 103 -4.11 22.99 4.50
N LEU A 104 -3.17 22.19 3.96
CA LEU A 104 -3.47 21.06 3.06
C LEU A 104 -4.60 20.17 3.58
N ARG A 105 -4.59 19.83 4.87
CA ARG A 105 -5.59 18.97 5.52
C ARG A 105 -7.04 19.46 5.44
N SER A 106 -7.26 20.76 5.26
CA SER A 106 -8.60 21.36 5.20
C SER A 106 -9.03 21.72 3.77
N MET A 107 -8.18 21.45 2.77
CA MET A 107 -8.53 21.69 1.38
C MET A 107 -9.37 20.54 0.81
N ALA A 108 -10.26 20.87 -0.13
CA ALA A 108 -10.90 19.89 -1.00
C ALA A 108 -9.83 19.05 -1.73
N ILE A 109 -10.16 17.80 -2.06
CA ILE A 109 -9.20 16.83 -2.60
C ILE A 109 -8.56 17.30 -3.91
N GLU A 110 -9.34 17.96 -4.77
CA GLU A 110 -8.89 18.51 -6.06
C GLU A 110 -7.86 19.63 -5.86
N ARG A 111 -8.10 20.48 -4.86
CA ARG A 111 -7.19 21.56 -4.49
C ARG A 111 -5.91 21.02 -3.86
N ARG A 112 -5.99 19.94 -3.08
CA ARG A 112 -4.81 19.24 -2.58
C ARG A 112 -3.99 18.63 -3.72
N ALA A 113 -4.64 18.00 -4.69
CA ALA A 113 -3.97 17.43 -5.85
C ALA A 113 -3.21 18.50 -6.64
N GLN A 114 -3.85 19.64 -6.89
CA GLN A 114 -3.20 20.77 -7.55
C GLN A 114 -2.00 21.30 -6.75
N ALA A 115 -2.13 21.40 -5.42
CA ALA A 115 -1.05 21.85 -4.55
C ALA A 115 0.14 20.89 -4.55
N LEU A 116 -0.12 19.59 -4.46
CA LEU A 116 0.91 18.57 -4.50
C LEU A 116 1.58 18.48 -5.88
N SER A 117 0.82 18.62 -6.97
CA SER A 117 1.37 18.67 -8.33
C SER A 117 2.34 19.83 -8.52
N LYS A 118 2.04 21.01 -7.96
CA LYS A 118 2.99 22.14 -7.95
C LYS A 118 4.27 21.83 -7.17
N VAL A 119 4.14 21.14 -6.04
CA VAL A 119 5.31 20.69 -5.26
C VAL A 119 6.15 19.68 -6.07
N GLU A 120 5.52 18.74 -6.78
CA GLU A 120 6.21 17.79 -7.67
C GLU A 120 7.01 18.50 -8.77
N SER A 121 6.50 19.60 -9.32
CA SER A 121 7.21 20.42 -10.32
C SER A 121 8.28 21.38 -9.76
N SER A 122 8.49 21.40 -8.44
CA SER A 122 9.35 22.37 -7.76
C SER A 122 10.64 21.74 -7.22
N PHE A 123 11.52 22.55 -6.64
CA PHE A 123 12.72 22.08 -5.95
C PHE A 123 12.42 21.15 -4.74
N ALA A 124 11.19 21.17 -4.23
CA ALA A 124 10.76 20.34 -3.11
C ALA A 124 10.22 18.95 -3.52
N SER A 125 10.35 18.58 -4.80
CA SER A 125 9.91 17.29 -5.33
C SER A 125 10.52 16.09 -4.60
N GLY A 126 11.79 16.18 -4.19
CA GLY A 126 12.47 15.13 -3.41
C GLY A 126 11.82 14.86 -2.05
N LEU A 127 11.30 15.88 -1.38
CA LEU A 127 10.59 15.72 -0.10
C LEU A 127 9.26 15.00 -0.30
N LEU A 128 8.53 15.40 -1.34
CA LEU A 128 7.28 14.73 -1.70
C LEU A 128 7.51 13.29 -2.12
N LEU A 129 8.58 13.02 -2.86
CA LEU A 129 8.98 11.66 -3.24
C LEU A 129 9.27 10.80 -2.01
N ALA A 130 10.01 11.30 -1.03
CA ALA A 130 10.29 10.57 0.21
C ALA A 130 9.00 10.24 0.98
N VAL A 131 8.07 11.20 1.08
CA VAL A 131 6.78 10.98 1.74
C VAL A 131 5.92 9.98 0.97
N LYS A 132 5.84 10.12 -0.35
CA LYS A 132 5.11 9.20 -1.26
C LYS A 132 5.67 7.78 -1.17
N ALA A 133 6.99 7.62 -1.18
CA ALA A 133 7.63 6.32 -1.09
C ALA A 133 7.24 5.60 0.20
N MET A 134 7.33 6.28 1.35
CA MET A 134 6.94 5.69 2.64
C MET A 134 5.46 5.31 2.66
N LEU A 135 4.58 6.21 2.19
CA LEU A 135 3.15 5.95 2.15
C LEU A 135 2.81 4.79 1.21
N CYS A 136 3.46 4.68 0.06
CA CYS A 136 3.26 3.58 -0.89
C CYS A 136 3.67 2.24 -0.29
N ILE A 137 4.84 2.17 0.36
CA ILE A 137 5.34 0.93 1.00
C ILE A 137 4.27 0.41 1.97
N ILE A 138 3.82 1.26 2.90
CA ILE A 138 2.87 0.85 3.93
C ILE A 138 1.47 0.61 3.33
N TYR A 139 1.01 1.45 2.39
CA TYR A 139 -0.33 1.31 1.83
C TYR A 139 -0.56 -0.02 1.11
N TYR A 140 0.46 -0.51 0.37
CA TYR A 140 0.36 -1.77 -0.37
C TYR A 140 0.57 -3.01 0.49
N GLU A 141 0.92 -2.87 1.78
CA GLU A 141 0.86 -3.99 2.71
C GLU A 141 -0.60 -4.37 3.04
N HIS A 142 -1.58 -3.48 2.80
CA HIS A 142 -2.98 -3.82 2.99
C HIS A 142 -3.45 -4.82 1.91
N PRO A 143 -4.07 -5.97 2.27
CA PRO A 143 -4.41 -7.01 1.31
C PRO A 143 -5.37 -6.53 0.21
N ASP A 144 -6.37 -5.69 0.54
CA ASP A 144 -7.24 -5.10 -0.48
C ASP A 144 -6.50 -4.22 -1.50
N ALA A 145 -5.48 -3.48 -1.06
CA ALA A 145 -4.69 -2.63 -1.95
C ALA A 145 -3.78 -3.49 -2.83
N ALA A 146 -3.19 -4.54 -2.25
CA ALA A 146 -2.36 -5.51 -2.96
C ALA A 146 -3.16 -6.29 -4.01
N ALA A 147 -4.38 -6.75 -3.68
CA ALA A 147 -5.28 -7.39 -4.62
C ALA A 147 -5.64 -6.47 -5.80
N GLY A 148 -5.78 -5.16 -5.54
CA GLY A 148 -6.06 -4.16 -6.58
C GLY A 148 -4.96 -4.00 -7.64
N ILE A 149 -3.71 -4.39 -7.34
CA ILE A 149 -2.59 -4.39 -8.29
C ILE A 149 -2.27 -5.78 -8.84
N GLY A 150 -3.13 -6.77 -8.59
CA GLY A 150 -2.97 -8.14 -9.05
C GLY A 150 -1.99 -8.98 -8.20
N PHE A 151 -1.66 -8.54 -6.98
CA PHE A 151 -0.88 -9.34 -6.05
C PHE A 151 -1.80 -10.33 -5.31
N ASP A 152 -1.57 -11.64 -5.48
CA ASP A 152 -2.39 -12.72 -4.90
C ASP A 152 -1.70 -13.47 -3.74
N GLY A 153 -0.51 -13.01 -3.31
CA GLY A 153 0.26 -13.59 -2.20
C GLY A 153 0.84 -14.99 -2.46
N ARG A 154 0.53 -15.63 -3.60
CA ARG A 154 0.95 -17.01 -3.87
C ARG A 154 2.45 -17.17 -4.05
N CYS A 155 3.14 -16.15 -4.55
CA CYS A 155 4.61 -16.16 -4.70
C CYS A 155 5.37 -16.25 -3.36
N MET A 156 4.80 -15.77 -2.25
CA MET A 156 5.45 -15.85 -0.93
C MET A 156 5.12 -17.14 -0.17
N LEU A 157 4.02 -17.80 -0.52
CA LEU A 157 3.56 -19.05 0.10
C LEU A 157 4.01 -20.30 -0.66
N ALA A 158 4.72 -20.15 -1.79
CA ALA A 158 5.35 -21.27 -2.49
C ALA A 158 6.44 -21.89 -1.61
N THR A 159 6.02 -22.81 -0.72
CA THR A 159 6.94 -23.65 0.04
C THR A 159 7.71 -24.54 -0.96
N PRO A 160 9.04 -24.67 -0.82
CA PRO A 160 9.90 -25.40 -1.75
C PRO A 160 9.55 -26.89 -1.93
N GLU A 161 8.68 -27.48 -1.11
CA GLU A 161 8.21 -28.86 -1.30
C GLU A 161 7.52 -29.08 -2.67
N SER A 162 6.82 -28.06 -3.18
CA SER A 162 6.20 -28.11 -4.51
C SER A 162 7.21 -28.10 -5.67
N LEU A 163 8.44 -27.63 -5.43
CA LEU A 163 9.55 -27.61 -6.40
C LEU A 163 10.46 -28.84 -6.29
N LEU A 164 10.41 -29.58 -5.18
CA LEU A 164 11.21 -30.78 -4.93
C LEU A 164 10.49 -32.08 -5.33
N GLY A 165 9.16 -32.08 -5.45
CA GLY A 165 8.37 -33.27 -5.80
C GLY A 165 8.45 -33.71 -7.28
N GLY A 166 9.04 -32.90 -8.16
CA GLY A 166 9.08 -33.17 -9.62
C GLY A 166 10.32 -33.88 -10.15
N ARG A 167 11.36 -34.09 -9.32
CA ARG A 167 12.70 -34.51 -9.81
C ARG A 167 13.09 -35.97 -9.55
N ASN A 168 12.24 -36.76 -8.89
CA ASN A 168 12.55 -38.17 -8.58
C ASN A 168 11.90 -39.22 -9.51
N ARG A 169 11.37 -38.83 -10.68
CA ARG A 169 10.73 -39.79 -11.63
C ARG A 169 11.59 -40.15 -12.84
N ALA A 170 12.78 -39.58 -12.99
CA ALA A 170 13.62 -39.82 -14.18
C ALA A 170 14.71 -40.90 -13.99
N ASP A 171 14.96 -41.37 -12.76
CA ASP A 171 16.11 -42.25 -12.47
C ASP A 171 15.74 -43.74 -12.24
N GLN A 172 14.49 -44.16 -12.51
CA GLN A 172 14.01 -45.51 -12.14
C GLN A 172 13.61 -46.42 -13.31
N GLU A 173 14.04 -46.10 -14.54
CA GLU A 173 13.87 -46.97 -15.72
C GLU A 173 15.19 -47.17 -16.48
N GLN A 174 16.26 -47.62 -15.83
CA GLN A 174 17.38 -48.26 -16.56
C GLN A 174 18.31 -49.04 -15.63
N GLY A 175 18.24 -50.37 -15.67
CA GLY A 175 19.26 -51.23 -15.07
C GLY A 175 18.79 -52.59 -14.54
N ASP A 176 17.83 -53.25 -15.20
CA ASP A 176 17.69 -54.72 -15.10
C ASP A 176 18.48 -55.33 -16.26
N GLU A 177 19.69 -55.84 -15.98
CA GLU A 177 20.37 -56.93 -16.71
C GLU A 177 21.13 -57.82 -15.71
#